data_AF-A0A7W1GMG0-F1
#
_entry.id   AF-A0A7W1GMG0-F1
#
_cell.length_a   1.000
_cell.length_b   1.000
_cell.length_c   1.000
_cell.angle_alpha   90.00
_cell.angle_beta   90.00
_cell.angle_gamma   90.00
#
_symmetry.space_group_name_H-M   'P 1'
#
loop_
_entity.id
_entity.type
_entity.pdbx_description
1 polymer ?
#
loop_
_entity_poly.entity_id
_entity_poly.type
_entity_poly.pdbx_seq_one_letter_code
_entity_poly.pdbx_strand_id
1 'polypeptide(L)'
;MRVKFAFAAVATAAFLAAGCGGGGGGGGSNAASGAASIAPDSAAAYVAVSSNLDSAGWTKAKALLDRFPGKATIIKSLRSSLTQQGLDWETDVKPALGDEVDLVWLDFQGGGQNIVGITKPKDAARFNALLAKSSNPPVHEVIDGWTVFASEQDELDAFDQARSDHGSLVDDSAFADAIDSLPSDSIVQAWVRGSAVQTAFDQRLQSSGAPADTTKNQIGSLDSVAAAVTPGSNGIRMAAAFKGNLDLGGGGYHAELPSSLPAGAMLYLSFNGIGDRLNKLVDAFGGSSPNFDQQRAQIELVLGYPLKDVFGLLSGEGAIALYPTATGTPVLLFAAAVGDEAKARNILDRLATLAAASGSIKIQSVQIGSVQAKEITLQNGTSAYAAVFGGKLVTTNNRSAIEQMQGVGPKLSGDSSYVQALDGSGVPTETSGFLYANLSDGLQYAFDYAESHGSSIPKVVKDNTAPLRGLLLYGSNDGGGFTLTGFLGIH
;
A
#
# COMPACT_ATOMS: atom_id res chain seq x y z
N MET A 1 11.77 -17.44 -24.39
CA MET A 1 12.01 -16.19 -23.64
C MET A 1 13.26 -16.38 -22.80
N ARG A 2 14.40 -15.90 -23.29
CA ARG A 2 15.68 -15.92 -22.57
C ARG A 2 15.92 -14.48 -22.14
N VAL A 3 15.63 -14.14 -20.89
CA VAL A 3 16.05 -12.84 -20.34
C VAL A 3 17.58 -12.84 -20.38
N LYS A 4 18.14 -11.83 -21.04
CA LYS A 4 19.56 -11.73 -21.41
C LYS A 4 20.42 -11.60 -20.13
N PHE A 5 21.40 -12.50 -19.96
CA PHE A 5 21.95 -12.93 -18.66
C PHE A 5 22.72 -11.89 -17.82
N ALA A 6 23.45 -10.94 -18.41
CA ALA A 6 24.17 -9.88 -17.65
C ALA A 6 23.25 -8.74 -17.24
N PHE A 7 22.34 -8.34 -18.14
CA PHE A 7 21.30 -7.39 -17.83
C PHE A 7 20.39 -7.95 -16.74
N ALA A 8 20.06 -9.24 -16.82
CA ALA A 8 19.43 -9.96 -15.72
C ALA A 8 20.32 -9.99 -14.47
N ALA A 9 21.63 -10.16 -14.50
CA ALA A 9 22.43 -10.18 -13.27
C ALA A 9 22.50 -8.81 -12.56
N VAL A 10 22.63 -7.70 -13.30
CA VAL A 10 22.68 -6.34 -12.74
C VAL A 10 21.27 -5.82 -12.43
N ALA A 11 20.30 -6.02 -13.31
CA ALA A 11 18.91 -5.71 -13.05
C ALA A 11 18.30 -6.64 -12.00
N THR A 12 18.68 -7.91 -11.91
CA THR A 12 18.30 -8.79 -10.78
C THR A 12 19.11 -8.41 -9.55
N ALA A 13 20.37 -7.96 -9.58
CA ALA A 13 21.01 -7.41 -8.38
C ALA A 13 20.33 -6.13 -7.87
N ALA A 14 19.83 -5.27 -8.78
CA ALA A 14 19.05 -4.07 -8.46
C ALA A 14 17.59 -4.40 -8.05
N PHE A 15 16.93 -5.32 -8.74
CA PHE A 15 15.59 -5.83 -8.41
C PHE A 15 15.59 -6.83 -7.26
N LEU A 16 16.72 -7.41 -6.86
CA LEU A 16 16.82 -8.18 -5.61
C LEU A 16 16.88 -7.25 -4.39
N ALA A 17 17.05 -5.94 -4.61
CA ALA A 17 16.76 -4.90 -3.63
C ALA A 17 15.31 -4.37 -3.71
N ALA A 18 14.59 -4.56 -4.83
CA ALA A 18 13.27 -3.97 -5.10
C ALA A 18 12.13 -4.96 -5.45
N GLY A 19 12.37 -6.27 -5.40
CA GLY A 19 11.46 -7.30 -5.86
C GLY A 19 10.64 -7.89 -4.72
N CYS A 20 9.32 -7.67 -4.75
CA CYS A 20 8.26 -8.44 -4.10
C CYS A 20 8.70 -9.29 -2.87
N GLY A 21 8.75 -8.67 -1.68
CA GLY A 21 8.81 -9.36 -0.38
C GLY A 21 10.07 -9.11 0.45
N GLY A 22 9.95 -8.25 1.47
CA GLY A 22 10.96 -7.98 2.51
C GLY A 22 12.05 -6.99 2.05
N GLY A 23 12.54 -6.05 2.84
CA GLY A 23 12.95 -6.34 4.21
C GLY A 23 14.18 -5.56 4.70
N GLY A 24 14.26 -4.21 4.70
CA GLY A 24 15.17 -3.47 5.62
C GLY A 24 16.17 -2.46 5.01
N GLY A 25 16.71 -1.50 5.83
CA GLY A 25 17.21 -0.16 5.43
C GLY A 25 18.16 0.74 6.22
N GLY A 26 18.22 2.00 5.75
CA GLY A 26 18.63 3.35 6.23
C GLY A 26 19.95 3.68 6.95
N GLY A 27 20.80 4.68 6.65
CA GLY A 27 21.22 5.44 5.44
C GLY A 27 22.75 5.73 5.46
N GLY A 28 23.40 5.93 4.30
CA GLY A 28 24.84 6.28 4.22
C GLY A 28 25.50 6.13 2.84
N SER A 29 24.70 5.93 1.79
CA SER A 29 24.58 6.78 0.61
C SER A 29 23.17 6.50 0.11
N ASN A 30 22.45 7.56 -0.21
CA ASN A 30 21.04 7.53 -0.58
C ASN A 30 20.87 6.64 -1.84
N ALA A 31 19.67 6.21 -2.18
CA ALA A 31 19.34 6.07 -3.60
C ALA A 31 19.49 7.48 -4.17
N ALA A 32 20.72 7.85 -4.52
CA ALA A 32 20.97 9.05 -5.27
C ALA A 32 20.29 8.79 -6.61
N SER A 33 19.46 9.73 -7.07
CA SER A 33 19.04 9.78 -8.46
C SER A 33 20.13 10.44 -9.29
N GLY A 34 21.40 10.13 -8.98
CA GLY A 34 22.56 10.80 -9.53
C GLY A 34 22.62 10.57 -11.04
N ALA A 35 22.32 9.35 -11.48
CA ALA A 35 22.28 9.03 -12.90
C ALA A 35 20.99 9.50 -13.59
N ALA A 36 19.98 10.00 -12.87
CA ALA A 36 18.84 10.69 -13.50
C ALA A 36 19.31 11.92 -14.30
N SER A 37 20.45 12.53 -13.95
CA SER A 37 21.02 13.66 -14.70
C SER A 37 21.49 13.30 -16.11
N ILE A 38 21.63 12.01 -16.42
CA ILE A 38 21.97 11.53 -17.77
C ILE A 38 20.88 10.64 -18.38
N ALA A 39 19.88 10.24 -17.60
CA ALA A 39 18.68 9.59 -18.13
C ALA A 39 17.88 10.58 -18.98
N PRO A 40 17.31 10.15 -20.12
CA PRO A 40 16.49 11.01 -20.95
C PRO A 40 15.21 11.42 -20.24
N ASP A 41 14.75 12.67 -20.46
CA ASP A 41 13.44 13.14 -19.97
C ASP A 41 12.35 12.16 -20.37
N SER A 42 12.43 11.61 -21.58
CA SER A 42 11.35 10.84 -22.19
C SER A 42 11.25 9.41 -21.66
N ALA A 43 12.11 9.01 -20.72
CA ALA A 43 12.06 7.71 -20.07
C ALA A 43 10.66 7.39 -19.52
N ALA A 44 10.11 6.22 -19.85
CA ALA A 44 8.82 5.77 -19.34
C ALA A 44 8.87 5.39 -17.85
N ALA A 45 10.01 4.89 -17.38
CA ALA A 45 10.25 4.60 -15.97
C ALA A 45 11.74 4.67 -15.62
N TYR A 46 12.00 4.91 -14.34
CA TYR A 46 13.33 5.00 -13.77
C TYR A 46 13.34 4.32 -12.39
N VAL A 47 14.35 3.51 -12.12
CA VAL A 47 14.56 2.89 -10.80
C VAL A 47 16.00 3.14 -10.40
N ALA A 48 16.20 3.77 -9.24
CA ALA A 48 17.51 3.95 -8.62
C ALA A 48 17.63 3.06 -7.39
N VAL A 49 18.77 2.37 -7.29
CA VAL A 49 19.09 1.48 -6.17
C VAL A 49 20.45 1.88 -5.58
N SER A 50 20.46 2.19 -4.29
CA SER A 50 21.72 2.34 -3.55
C SER A 50 22.44 0.99 -3.53
N SER A 51 23.60 0.91 -4.18
CA SER A 51 24.45 -0.28 -4.18
C SER A 51 25.61 -0.19 -3.17
N ASN A 52 25.69 0.91 -2.42
CA ASN A 52 26.60 1.05 -1.29
C ASN A 52 26.08 0.30 -0.05
N LEU A 53 26.52 -0.94 0.08
CA LEU A 53 26.13 -1.84 1.17
C LEU A 53 26.65 -1.42 2.56
N ASP A 54 27.59 -0.48 2.61
CA ASP A 54 28.14 0.08 3.85
C ASP A 54 27.43 1.38 4.27
N SER A 55 26.51 1.86 3.44
CA SER A 55 25.55 2.86 3.88
C SER A 55 24.88 2.38 5.17
N ALA A 56 24.49 3.28 6.08
CA ALA A 56 23.59 2.81 7.11
C ALA A 56 22.32 2.21 6.46
N GLY A 57 22.02 2.63 5.21
CA GLY A 57 20.98 2.19 4.27
C GLY A 57 20.85 0.68 4.26
N TRP A 58 21.99 0.04 4.23
CA TRP A 58 22.07 -1.40 4.23
C TRP A 58 22.41 -1.95 5.61
N THR A 59 22.88 -1.10 6.53
CA THR A 59 23.13 -1.45 7.94
C THR A 59 21.85 -1.70 8.73
N LYS A 60 20.85 -0.80 8.78
CA LYS A 60 19.58 -1.16 9.46
C LYS A 60 18.84 -2.23 8.64
N ALA A 61 19.13 -2.40 7.35
CA ALA A 61 18.59 -3.50 6.54
C ALA A 61 18.98 -4.84 7.04
N LYS A 62 20.29 -5.00 7.14
CA LYS A 62 20.92 -6.15 7.72
C LYS A 62 20.42 -6.36 9.14
N ALA A 63 20.35 -5.31 9.96
CA ALA A 63 19.86 -5.41 11.34
C ALA A 63 18.40 -5.88 11.44
N LEU A 64 17.53 -5.46 10.53
CA LEU A 64 16.14 -5.93 10.45
C LEU A 64 16.07 -7.37 9.94
N LEU A 65 16.77 -7.68 8.85
CA LEU A 65 16.84 -9.02 8.27
C LEU A 65 17.41 -10.03 9.28
N ASP A 66 18.33 -9.59 10.15
CA ASP A 66 18.94 -10.41 11.18
C ASP A 66 17.96 -10.95 12.23
N ARG A 67 16.77 -10.33 12.35
CA ARG A 67 15.67 -10.76 13.23
C ARG A 67 14.91 -11.97 12.69
N PHE A 68 15.03 -12.25 11.40
CA PHE A 68 14.30 -13.33 10.74
C PHE A 68 15.12 -14.64 10.74
N PRO A 69 14.61 -15.74 11.31
CA PRO A 69 15.28 -17.03 11.29
C PRO A 69 15.56 -17.57 9.88
N GLY A 70 14.71 -17.24 8.91
CA GLY A 70 14.82 -17.64 7.51
C GLY A 70 15.86 -16.88 6.68
N LYS A 71 16.56 -15.89 7.25
CA LYS A 71 17.53 -15.06 6.52
C LYS A 71 18.58 -15.88 5.77
N ALA A 72 19.09 -16.95 6.40
CA ALA A 72 20.13 -17.79 5.80
C ALA A 72 19.63 -18.52 4.55
N THR A 73 18.36 -18.94 4.54
CA THR A 73 17.73 -19.59 3.40
C THR A 73 17.56 -18.61 2.24
N ILE A 74 17.11 -17.39 2.52
CA ILE A 74 16.97 -16.34 1.51
C ILE A 74 18.33 -16.00 0.90
N ILE A 75 19.34 -15.70 1.74
CA ILE A 75 20.71 -15.40 1.28
C ILE A 75 21.29 -16.56 0.46
N LYS A 76 21.07 -17.80 0.89
CA LYS A 76 21.52 -18.98 0.14
C LYS A 76 20.83 -19.08 -1.22
N SER A 77 19.53 -18.79 -1.30
CA SER A 77 18.79 -18.78 -2.55
C SER A 77 19.34 -17.72 -3.50
N LEU A 78 19.60 -16.50 -3.00
CA LEU A 78 20.20 -15.41 -3.78
C LEU A 78 21.57 -15.78 -4.33
N ARG A 79 22.45 -16.31 -3.46
CA ARG A 79 23.78 -16.79 -3.87
C ARG A 79 23.71 -17.91 -4.89
N SER A 80 22.79 -18.86 -4.70
CA SER A 80 22.58 -19.94 -5.66
C SER A 80 22.16 -19.43 -7.03
N SER A 81 21.31 -18.39 -7.10
CA SER A 81 20.92 -17.76 -8.36
C SER A 81 22.12 -17.12 -9.08
N LEU A 82 23.01 -16.45 -8.34
CA LEU A 82 24.26 -15.91 -8.90
C LEU A 82 25.19 -17.03 -9.40
N THR A 83 25.39 -18.07 -8.59
CA THR A 83 26.25 -19.21 -8.96
C THR A 83 25.74 -19.94 -10.20
N GLN A 84 24.42 -20.09 -10.36
CA GLN A 84 23.82 -20.64 -11.57
C GLN A 84 24.12 -19.80 -12.83
N GLN A 85 24.40 -18.51 -12.64
CA GLN A 85 24.83 -17.60 -13.70
C GLN A 85 26.36 -17.53 -13.83
N GLY A 86 27.12 -18.36 -13.11
CA GLY A 86 28.58 -18.35 -13.11
C GLY A 86 29.19 -17.15 -12.38
N LEU A 87 28.41 -16.48 -11.52
CA LEU A 87 28.82 -15.29 -10.78
C LEU A 87 28.96 -15.61 -9.29
N ASP A 88 30.00 -15.05 -8.67
CA ASP A 88 30.15 -15.01 -7.23
C ASP A 88 29.89 -13.60 -6.67
N TRP A 89 29.17 -13.54 -5.55
CA TRP A 89 28.80 -12.28 -4.93
C TRP A 89 30.01 -11.49 -4.42
N GLU A 90 30.94 -12.13 -3.73
CA GLU A 90 32.06 -11.45 -3.06
C GLU A 90 33.20 -11.15 -4.02
N THR A 91 33.44 -12.01 -5.03
CA THR A 91 34.56 -11.83 -5.96
C THR A 91 34.20 -11.12 -7.25
N ASP A 92 32.95 -11.22 -7.71
CA ASP A 92 32.56 -10.69 -9.03
C ASP A 92 31.61 -9.51 -8.91
N VAL A 93 30.49 -9.67 -8.20
CA VAL A 93 29.41 -8.68 -8.19
C VAL A 93 29.75 -7.49 -7.30
N LYS A 94 29.82 -7.70 -5.98
CA LYS A 94 30.08 -6.65 -4.98
C LYS A 94 31.28 -5.74 -5.32
N PRO A 95 32.45 -6.25 -5.76
CA PRO A 95 33.58 -5.38 -6.06
C PRO A 95 33.48 -4.62 -7.38
N ALA A 96 32.53 -4.99 -8.25
CA ALA A 96 32.27 -4.33 -9.53
C ALA A 96 31.20 -3.23 -9.44
N LEU A 97 30.35 -3.26 -8.40
CA LEU A 97 29.29 -2.28 -8.20
C LEU A 97 29.85 -0.91 -7.78
N GLY A 98 29.14 0.14 -8.20
CA GLY A 98 29.32 1.51 -7.72
C GLY A 98 28.66 1.76 -6.37
N ASP A 99 28.33 3.01 -6.10
CA ASP A 99 27.46 3.37 -4.97
C ASP A 99 25.97 3.36 -5.35
N GLU A 100 25.68 3.29 -6.65
CA GLU A 100 24.35 3.43 -7.27
C GLU A 100 24.26 2.55 -8.53
N VAL A 101 23.11 1.92 -8.72
CA VAL A 101 22.74 1.21 -9.95
C VAL A 101 21.32 1.61 -10.31
N ASP A 102 21.17 2.11 -11.53
CA ASP A 102 19.91 2.60 -12.04
C ASP A 102 19.46 1.82 -13.26
N LEU A 103 18.16 1.76 -13.44
CA LEU A 103 17.50 1.16 -14.59
C LEU A 103 16.55 2.19 -15.21
N VAL A 104 16.68 2.39 -16.52
CA VAL A 104 15.86 3.33 -17.29
C VAL A 104 15.09 2.54 -18.33
N TRP A 105 13.76 2.56 -18.27
CA TRP A 105 12.93 2.12 -19.39
C TRP A 105 12.71 3.31 -20.30
N LEU A 106 13.15 3.20 -21.55
CA LEU A 106 12.84 4.19 -22.57
C LEU A 106 11.34 4.13 -22.92
N ASP A 107 10.82 2.90 -23.03
CA ASP A 107 9.40 2.61 -23.25
C ASP A 107 9.04 1.19 -22.73
N PHE A 108 7.74 0.86 -22.80
CA PHE A 108 7.24 -0.48 -22.46
C PHE A 108 6.91 -1.36 -23.68
N GLN A 109 7.32 -0.96 -24.89
CA GLN A 109 7.13 -1.74 -26.11
C GLN A 109 7.98 -3.03 -26.07
N GLY A 110 7.65 -3.98 -26.96
CA GLY A 110 8.35 -5.27 -27.02
C GLY A 110 8.27 -6.11 -25.73
N GLY A 111 7.35 -5.80 -24.82
CA GLY A 111 7.27 -6.43 -23.49
C GLY A 111 8.23 -5.81 -22.46
N GLY A 112 8.50 -4.51 -22.55
CA GLY A 112 9.34 -3.78 -21.59
C GLY A 112 10.82 -4.15 -21.66
N GLN A 113 11.29 -4.55 -22.84
CA GLN A 113 12.68 -4.94 -23.06
C GLN A 113 13.59 -3.76 -23.42
N ASN A 114 13.03 -2.58 -23.73
CA ASN A 114 13.81 -1.39 -24.05
C ASN A 114 14.30 -0.70 -22.76
N ILE A 115 15.34 -1.29 -22.18
CA ILE A 115 15.86 -0.93 -20.86
C ILE A 115 17.38 -0.74 -20.88
N VAL A 116 17.84 0.32 -20.24
CA VAL A 116 19.24 0.68 -20.10
C VAL A 116 19.61 0.71 -18.62
N GLY A 117 20.78 0.15 -18.29
CA GLY A 117 21.35 0.20 -16.96
C GLY A 117 22.41 1.31 -16.88
N ILE A 118 22.48 1.97 -15.72
CA ILE A 118 23.45 3.04 -15.48
C ILE A 118 24.10 2.80 -14.12
N THR A 119 25.42 2.93 -14.05
CA THR A 119 26.16 2.80 -12.78
C THR A 119 27.49 3.54 -12.85
N LYS A 120 28.03 3.91 -11.70
CA LYS A 120 29.35 4.53 -11.59
C LYS A 120 30.29 3.59 -10.82
N PRO A 121 30.91 2.61 -11.50
CA PRO A 121 31.67 1.58 -10.83
C PRO A 121 32.93 2.17 -10.16
N LYS A 122 33.26 1.70 -8.96
CA LYS A 122 34.50 2.09 -8.27
C LYS A 122 35.75 1.58 -9.00
N ASP A 123 35.61 0.45 -9.71
CA ASP A 123 36.64 -0.17 -10.53
C ASP A 123 36.02 -0.58 -11.87
N ALA A 124 36.26 0.26 -12.90
CA ALA A 124 35.75 0.03 -14.24
C ALA A 124 36.26 -1.28 -14.85
N ALA A 125 37.48 -1.73 -14.53
CA ALA A 125 38.01 -2.98 -15.06
C ALA A 125 37.26 -4.19 -14.48
N ARG A 126 36.92 -4.16 -13.19
CA ARG A 126 36.09 -5.19 -12.56
C ARG A 126 34.67 -5.19 -13.08
N PHE A 127 34.07 -4.02 -13.32
CA PHE A 127 32.75 -3.92 -13.92
C PHE A 127 32.74 -4.49 -15.35
N ASN A 128 33.72 -4.11 -16.18
CA ASN A 128 33.83 -4.66 -17.54
C ASN A 128 34.06 -6.17 -17.54
N ALA A 129 34.87 -6.69 -16.60
CA ALA A 129 35.05 -8.12 -16.41
C ALA A 129 33.74 -8.81 -16.00
N LEU A 130 32.92 -8.19 -15.14
CA LEU A 130 31.60 -8.70 -14.76
C LEU A 130 30.67 -8.79 -15.98
N LEU A 131 30.58 -7.73 -16.79
CA LEU A 131 29.76 -7.72 -18.01
C LEU A 131 30.18 -8.82 -18.99
N ALA A 132 31.49 -9.04 -19.14
CA ALA A 132 32.06 -10.05 -20.03
C ALA A 132 31.79 -11.51 -19.60
N LYS A 133 31.41 -11.76 -18.34
CA LYS A 133 31.08 -13.12 -17.86
C LYS A 133 29.73 -13.63 -18.37
N SER A 134 28.87 -12.77 -18.89
CA SER A 134 27.59 -13.18 -19.46
C SER A 134 27.78 -13.96 -20.76
N SER A 135 26.91 -14.96 -20.98
CA SER A 135 26.86 -15.71 -22.24
C SER A 135 26.55 -14.81 -23.46
N ASN A 136 25.83 -13.71 -23.23
CA ASN A 136 25.66 -12.61 -24.16
C ASN A 136 26.11 -11.33 -23.42
N PRO A 137 27.37 -10.90 -23.56
CA PRO A 137 27.86 -9.69 -22.92
C PRO A 137 27.04 -8.46 -23.37
N PRO A 138 26.64 -7.59 -22.44
CA PRO A 138 25.96 -6.34 -22.77
C PRO A 138 26.96 -5.38 -23.42
N VAL A 139 26.44 -4.53 -24.29
CA VAL A 139 27.18 -3.36 -24.80
C VAL A 139 27.22 -2.30 -23.71
N HIS A 140 28.26 -1.48 -23.70
CA HIS A 140 28.38 -0.39 -22.74
C HIS A 140 29.26 0.73 -23.28
N GLU A 141 29.03 1.93 -22.77
CA GLU A 141 29.82 3.12 -23.04
C GLU A 141 29.90 4.00 -21.78
N VAL A 142 30.67 5.09 -21.87
CA VAL A 142 30.82 6.04 -20.76
C VAL A 142 30.26 7.39 -21.17
N ILE A 143 29.25 7.86 -20.44
CA ILE A 143 28.59 9.15 -20.64
C ILE A 143 28.72 9.95 -19.35
N ASP A 144 29.37 11.12 -19.42
CA ASP A 144 29.57 12.03 -18.27
C ASP A 144 30.10 11.34 -16.99
N GLY A 145 30.95 10.33 -17.18
CA GLY A 145 31.57 9.56 -16.10
C GLY A 145 30.71 8.46 -15.49
N TRP A 146 29.54 8.17 -16.08
CA TRP A 146 28.71 7.01 -15.80
C TRP A 146 28.93 5.93 -16.85
N THR A 147 28.95 4.67 -16.44
CA THR A 147 28.88 3.54 -17.36
C THR A 147 27.42 3.24 -17.66
N VAL A 148 27.05 3.44 -18.92
CA VAL A 148 25.72 3.13 -19.46
C VAL A 148 25.84 1.80 -20.19
N PHE A 149 24.97 0.85 -19.91
CA PHE A 149 25.04 -0.49 -20.47
C PHE A 149 23.66 -1.01 -20.84
N ALA A 150 23.57 -1.70 -21.97
CA ALA A 150 22.34 -2.27 -22.49
C ALA A 150 22.61 -3.65 -23.08
N SER A 151 21.56 -4.39 -23.34
CA SER A 151 21.70 -5.72 -23.91
C SER A 151 22.11 -5.69 -25.38
N GLU A 152 21.68 -4.67 -26.12
CA GLU A 152 21.94 -4.49 -27.57
C GLU A 152 22.40 -3.06 -27.88
N GLN A 153 23.15 -2.89 -28.98
CA GLN A 153 23.61 -1.57 -29.41
C GLN A 153 22.44 -0.64 -29.74
N ASP A 154 21.38 -1.17 -30.36
CA ASP A 154 20.16 -0.42 -30.68
C ASP A 154 19.51 0.21 -29.43
N GLU A 155 19.64 -0.41 -28.25
CA GLU A 155 19.11 0.13 -26.98
C GLU A 155 19.97 1.31 -26.47
N LEU A 156 21.30 1.27 -26.65
CA LEU A 156 22.19 2.41 -26.33
C LEU A 156 21.98 3.55 -27.33
N ASP A 157 21.89 3.25 -28.62
CA ASP A 157 21.67 4.26 -29.67
C ASP A 157 20.33 4.98 -29.44
N ALA A 158 19.28 4.24 -29.05
CA ALA A 158 17.99 4.81 -28.70
C ALA A 158 18.06 5.68 -27.43
N PHE A 159 18.84 5.28 -26.42
CA PHE A 159 19.04 6.06 -25.20
C PHE A 159 19.74 7.40 -25.50
N ASP A 160 20.79 7.35 -26.31
CA ASP A 160 21.55 8.55 -26.69
C ASP A 160 20.75 9.50 -27.58
N GLN A 161 19.94 8.95 -28.48
CA GLN A 161 18.99 9.72 -29.26
C GLN A 161 17.97 10.39 -28.35
N ALA A 162 17.33 9.64 -27.45
CA ALA A 162 16.33 10.16 -26.53
C ALA A 162 16.89 11.29 -25.64
N ARG A 163 18.12 11.13 -25.14
CA ARG A 163 18.79 12.15 -24.33
C ARG A 163 19.07 13.43 -25.13
N SER A 164 19.48 13.28 -26.39
CA SER A 164 19.75 14.41 -27.29
C SER A 164 18.48 15.17 -27.69
N ASP A 165 17.39 14.45 -27.92
CA ASP A 165 16.12 15.01 -28.38
C ASP A 165 15.30 15.67 -27.25
N HIS A 166 15.43 15.15 -26.02
CA HIS A 166 14.53 15.48 -24.92
C HIS A 166 15.22 16.05 -23.66
N GLY A 167 16.54 16.01 -23.55
CA GLY A 167 17.23 16.49 -22.35
C GLY A 167 17.20 15.48 -21.20
N SER A 168 17.31 15.95 -19.96
CA SER A 168 17.53 15.10 -18.78
C SER A 168 16.28 14.88 -17.93
N LEU A 169 16.16 13.69 -17.35
CA LEU A 169 15.07 13.32 -16.44
C LEU A 169 15.00 14.20 -15.18
N VAL A 170 16.12 14.74 -14.68
CA VAL A 170 16.08 15.66 -13.53
C VAL A 170 15.43 17.00 -13.86
N ASP A 171 15.30 17.34 -15.14
CA ASP A 171 14.62 18.55 -15.60
C ASP A 171 13.10 18.32 -15.82
N ASP A 172 12.63 17.07 -15.79
CA ASP A 172 11.21 16.72 -15.84
C ASP A 172 10.55 17.05 -14.49
N SER A 173 9.60 18.00 -14.50
CA SER A 173 8.92 18.42 -13.26
C SER A 173 8.07 17.30 -12.64
N ALA A 174 7.48 16.42 -13.44
CA ALA A 174 6.72 15.27 -12.92
C ALA A 174 7.63 14.22 -12.28
N PHE A 175 8.90 14.16 -12.69
CA PHE A 175 9.93 13.41 -11.97
C PHE A 175 10.33 14.10 -10.67
N ALA A 176 10.77 15.35 -10.74
CA ALA A 176 11.24 16.11 -9.59
C ALA A 176 10.18 16.18 -8.47
N ASP A 177 8.95 16.58 -8.79
CA ASP A 177 7.86 16.73 -7.82
C ASP A 177 7.53 15.42 -7.10
N ALA A 178 7.58 14.30 -7.83
CA ALA A 178 7.25 12.99 -7.28
C ALA A 178 8.36 12.44 -6.39
N ILE A 179 9.63 12.60 -6.80
CA ILE A 179 10.79 12.17 -6.00
C ILE A 179 10.94 13.04 -4.74
N ASP A 180 10.71 14.34 -4.82
CA ASP A 180 10.78 15.27 -3.67
C ASP A 180 9.73 14.96 -2.59
N SER A 181 8.65 14.26 -2.96
CA SER A 181 7.60 13.83 -2.03
C SER A 181 7.93 12.52 -1.31
N LEU A 182 9.05 11.87 -1.65
CA LEU A 182 9.48 10.61 -1.04
C LEU A 182 10.56 10.83 0.03
N PRO A 183 10.73 9.89 0.98
CA PRO A 183 11.82 10.00 1.95
C PRO A 183 13.19 9.93 1.26
N SER A 184 14.06 10.89 1.61
CA SER A 184 15.39 11.06 1.01
C SER A 184 16.43 10.04 1.47
N ASP A 185 16.17 9.30 2.57
CA ASP A 185 17.04 8.25 3.10
C ASP A 185 16.67 6.83 2.63
N SER A 186 15.99 6.75 1.48
CA SER A 186 15.58 5.50 0.83
C SER A 186 16.77 4.74 0.21
N ILE A 187 16.67 3.42 0.19
CA ILE A 187 17.64 2.53 -0.48
C ILE A 187 17.23 2.17 -1.91
N VAL A 188 15.95 2.38 -2.22
CA VAL A 188 15.36 2.21 -3.55
C VAL A 188 14.40 3.38 -3.78
N GLN A 189 14.51 3.99 -4.95
CA GLN A 189 13.52 4.91 -5.50
C GLN A 189 13.10 4.40 -6.87
N ALA A 190 11.83 4.50 -7.18
CA ALA A 190 11.27 4.16 -8.47
C ALA A 190 10.34 5.27 -8.92
N TRP A 191 10.28 5.51 -10.21
CA TRP A 191 9.40 6.48 -10.84
C TRP A 191 8.89 5.90 -12.15
N VAL A 192 7.63 6.20 -12.48
CA VAL A 192 7.00 5.85 -13.74
C VAL A 192 6.14 7.01 -14.21
N ARG A 193 6.20 7.29 -15.51
CA ARG A 193 5.34 8.29 -16.14
C ARG A 193 3.87 7.86 -16.03
N GLY A 194 3.04 8.79 -15.58
CA GLY A 194 1.63 8.52 -15.31
C GLY A 194 0.83 8.12 -16.55
N SER A 195 1.15 8.68 -17.72
CA SER A 195 0.52 8.29 -18.99
C SER A 195 0.74 6.81 -19.34
N ALA A 196 1.91 6.25 -19.03
CA ALA A 196 2.21 4.84 -19.25
C ALA A 196 1.38 3.95 -18.31
N VAL A 197 1.21 4.36 -17.05
CA VAL A 197 0.35 3.68 -16.08
C VAL A 197 -1.11 3.70 -16.53
N GLN A 198 -1.64 4.88 -16.86
CA GLN A 198 -3.04 5.03 -17.28
C GLN A 198 -3.35 4.22 -18.54
N THR A 199 -2.46 4.25 -19.53
CA THR A 199 -2.59 3.46 -20.76
C THR A 199 -2.71 1.96 -20.46
N ALA A 200 -1.85 1.43 -19.59
CA ALA A 200 -1.86 0.01 -19.23
C ALA A 200 -3.17 -0.39 -18.52
N PHE A 201 -3.68 0.45 -17.62
CA PHE A 201 -4.95 0.20 -16.95
C PHE A 201 -6.14 0.32 -17.90
N ASP A 202 -6.17 1.35 -18.76
CA ASP A 202 -7.25 1.54 -19.71
C ASP A 202 -7.32 0.40 -20.72
N GLN A 203 -6.19 -0.12 -21.21
CA GLN A 203 -6.17 -1.32 -22.06
C GLN A 203 -6.81 -2.53 -21.36
N ARG A 204 -6.52 -2.73 -20.07
CA ARG A 204 -7.11 -3.81 -19.28
C ARG A 204 -8.61 -3.61 -19.06
N LEU A 205 -9.03 -2.40 -18.75
CA LEU A 205 -10.45 -2.07 -18.56
C LEU A 205 -11.24 -2.21 -19.87
N GLN A 206 -10.67 -1.77 -20.99
CA GLN A 206 -11.24 -1.96 -22.33
C GLN A 206 -11.41 -3.44 -22.68
N SER A 207 -10.43 -4.29 -22.32
CA SER A 207 -10.58 -5.75 -22.48
C SER A 207 -11.73 -6.34 -21.66
N SER A 208 -12.20 -5.62 -20.64
CA SER A 208 -13.36 -5.95 -19.80
C SER A 208 -14.63 -5.19 -20.21
N GLY A 209 -14.62 -4.47 -21.34
CA GLY A 209 -15.77 -3.74 -21.89
C GLY A 209 -15.91 -2.27 -21.45
N ALA A 210 -14.94 -1.71 -20.74
CA ALA A 210 -14.97 -0.30 -20.36
C ALA A 210 -14.63 0.62 -21.56
N PRO A 211 -15.11 1.88 -21.56
CA PRO A 211 -14.71 2.88 -22.55
C PRO A 211 -13.21 3.16 -22.57
N ALA A 212 -12.72 3.73 -23.68
CA ALA A 212 -11.38 4.33 -23.70
C ALA A 212 -11.27 5.47 -22.67
N ASP A 213 -10.05 5.69 -22.16
CA ASP A 213 -9.73 6.74 -21.18
C ASP A 213 -10.57 6.69 -19.90
N THR A 214 -11.05 5.51 -19.52
CA THR A 214 -11.87 5.31 -18.32
C THR A 214 -11.14 5.83 -17.08
N THR A 215 -9.83 5.55 -16.94
CA THR A 215 -9.05 6.02 -15.79
C THR A 215 -9.03 7.54 -15.74
N LYS A 216 -8.66 8.21 -16.83
CA LYS A 216 -8.62 9.68 -16.90
C LYS A 216 -9.97 10.31 -16.56
N ASN A 217 -11.06 9.73 -17.05
CA ASN A 217 -12.40 10.25 -16.84
C ASN A 217 -12.93 10.04 -15.41
N GLN A 218 -12.47 8.99 -14.72
CA GLN A 218 -12.98 8.62 -13.39
C GLN A 218 -12.12 9.17 -12.25
N ILE A 219 -10.79 9.21 -12.41
CA ILE A 219 -9.86 9.58 -11.34
C ILE A 219 -8.97 10.79 -11.68
N GLY A 220 -9.08 11.35 -12.89
CA GLY A 220 -8.29 12.49 -13.33
C GLY A 220 -7.00 12.12 -14.07
N SER A 221 -6.15 13.09 -14.39
CA SER A 221 -4.89 12.86 -15.12
C SER A 221 -3.75 12.57 -14.15
N LEU A 222 -3.01 11.50 -14.43
CA LEU A 222 -1.84 11.10 -13.66
C LEU A 222 -0.58 11.54 -14.43
N ASP A 223 0.23 12.38 -13.79
CA ASP A 223 1.48 12.88 -14.36
C ASP A 223 2.61 11.89 -14.07
N SER A 224 2.67 11.37 -12.84
CA SER A 224 3.65 10.37 -12.44
C SER A 224 3.25 9.58 -11.20
N VAL A 225 3.92 8.43 -11.03
CA VAL A 225 3.95 7.68 -9.78
C VAL A 225 5.39 7.48 -9.39
N ALA A 226 5.73 7.78 -8.14
CA ALA A 226 7.02 7.43 -7.56
C ALA A 226 6.84 6.55 -6.32
N ALA A 227 7.81 5.70 -6.03
CA ALA A 227 7.82 4.85 -4.86
C ALA A 227 9.22 4.81 -4.22
N ALA A 228 9.26 4.68 -2.90
CA ALA A 228 10.51 4.55 -2.15
C ALA A 228 10.42 3.47 -1.08
N VAL A 229 11.55 2.81 -0.83
CA VAL A 229 11.75 1.89 0.30
C VAL A 229 12.77 2.51 1.24
N THR A 230 12.33 2.85 2.44
CA THR A 230 13.10 3.59 3.45
C THR A 230 13.09 2.86 4.77
N PRO A 231 14.15 2.13 5.08
CA PRO A 231 14.02 1.29 6.27
C PRO A 231 14.83 1.77 7.47
N GLY A 232 14.27 1.49 8.65
CA GLY A 232 14.55 2.14 9.92
C GLY A 232 15.10 1.18 10.97
N SER A 233 15.22 1.65 12.20
CA SER A 233 15.77 0.85 13.30
C SER A 233 14.81 -0.25 13.78
N ASN A 234 13.51 -0.04 13.60
CA ASN A 234 12.43 -0.90 14.11
C ASN A 234 11.40 -1.27 13.04
N GLY A 235 11.71 -1.07 11.77
CA GLY A 235 10.77 -1.40 10.70
C GLY A 235 11.14 -0.84 9.34
N ILE A 236 10.26 -1.02 8.38
CA ILE A 236 10.45 -0.61 6.99
C ILE A 236 9.34 0.34 6.61
N ARG A 237 9.71 1.55 6.17
CA ARG A 237 8.77 2.47 5.55
C ARG A 237 8.78 2.27 4.03
N MET A 238 7.60 2.27 3.45
CA MET A 238 7.36 2.29 2.02
C MET A 238 6.51 3.51 1.73
N ALA A 239 6.84 4.28 0.71
CA ALA A 239 6.03 5.42 0.29
C ALA A 239 5.75 5.31 -1.20
N ALA A 240 4.57 5.72 -1.62
CA ALA A 240 4.19 5.88 -3.01
C ALA A 240 3.51 7.23 -3.20
N ALA A 241 4.09 8.09 -4.03
CA ALA A 241 3.56 9.40 -4.38
C ALA A 241 2.89 9.32 -5.76
N PHE A 242 1.67 9.81 -5.85
CA PHE A 242 0.87 9.91 -7.06
C PHE A 242 0.69 11.40 -7.36
N LYS A 243 1.26 11.87 -8.47
CA LYS A 243 1.21 13.27 -8.88
C LYS A 243 0.33 13.44 -10.11
N GLY A 244 -0.43 14.53 -10.12
CA GLY A 244 -1.34 14.87 -11.21
C GLY A 244 -2.60 15.56 -10.72
N ASN A 245 -3.46 15.92 -11.68
CA ASN A 245 -4.78 16.47 -11.40
C ASN A 245 -5.77 15.32 -11.11
N LEU A 246 -5.71 14.79 -9.90
CA LEU A 246 -6.47 13.61 -9.47
C LEU A 246 -7.69 13.99 -8.63
N ASP A 247 -8.86 13.40 -8.93
CA ASP A 247 -10.07 13.46 -8.08
C ASP A 247 -10.21 12.17 -7.27
N LEU A 248 -9.39 12.02 -6.22
CA LEU A 248 -9.45 10.86 -5.32
C LEU A 248 -10.46 11.05 -4.18
N GLY A 249 -10.97 12.27 -4.02
CA GLY A 249 -11.92 12.66 -2.98
C GLY A 249 -11.38 12.59 -1.54
N GLY A 250 -12.05 13.33 -0.65
CA GLY A 250 -11.78 13.32 0.79
C GLY A 250 -10.59 14.19 1.22
N GLY A 251 -10.84 15.14 2.11
CA GLY A 251 -9.79 15.90 2.78
C GLY A 251 -9.09 15.09 3.87
N GLY A 252 -7.97 15.62 4.36
CA GLY A 252 -7.36 15.13 5.60
C GLY A 252 -8.35 15.23 6.76
N TYR A 253 -8.31 14.26 7.66
CA TYR A 253 -9.05 14.30 8.93
C TYR A 253 -8.20 13.72 10.06
N HIS A 254 -8.49 14.19 11.28
CA HIS A 254 -7.96 13.63 12.51
C HIS A 254 -8.87 12.49 13.00
N ALA A 255 -8.30 11.34 13.31
CA ALA A 255 -9.09 10.19 13.78
C ALA A 255 -9.32 10.26 15.29
N GLU A 256 -10.58 10.41 15.69
CA GLU A 256 -11.00 10.47 17.10
C GLU A 256 -11.55 9.12 17.59
N LEU A 257 -12.04 8.28 16.68
CA LEU A 257 -12.61 6.97 17.02
C LEU A 257 -11.67 6.07 17.82
N PRO A 258 -10.32 6.04 17.62
CA PRO A 258 -9.42 5.23 18.45
C PRO A 258 -9.55 5.50 19.95
N SER A 259 -9.97 6.71 20.36
CA SER A 259 -10.20 7.06 21.78
C SER A 259 -11.52 6.54 22.34
N SER A 260 -12.40 6.01 21.51
CA SER A 260 -13.70 5.46 21.92
C SER A 260 -13.81 3.95 21.76
N LEU A 261 -13.00 3.35 20.87
CA LEU A 261 -12.97 1.91 20.63
C LEU A 261 -12.19 1.18 21.74
N PRO A 262 -12.58 -0.06 22.09
CA PRO A 262 -11.79 -0.90 23.00
C PRO A 262 -10.35 -1.09 22.52
N ALA A 263 -9.41 -1.26 23.44
CA ALA A 263 -8.04 -1.71 23.12
C ALA A 263 -8.03 -3.17 22.59
N GLY A 264 -6.90 -3.61 22.04
CA GLY A 264 -6.69 -5.00 21.62
C GLY A 264 -7.22 -5.33 20.22
N ALA A 265 -7.37 -4.34 19.35
CA ALA A 265 -7.73 -4.56 17.95
C ALA A 265 -6.57 -5.26 17.20
N MET A 266 -6.86 -6.37 16.53
CA MET A 266 -5.93 -7.02 15.58
C MET A 266 -5.86 -6.28 14.26
N LEU A 267 -6.97 -5.67 13.86
CA LEU A 267 -7.10 -4.85 12.65
C LEU A 267 -7.98 -3.66 12.98
N TYR A 268 -7.59 -2.47 12.50
CA TYR A 268 -8.36 -1.24 12.57
C TYR A 268 -8.24 -0.51 11.24
N LEU A 269 -9.36 -0.25 10.58
CA LEU A 269 -9.45 0.57 9.37
C LEU A 269 -10.20 1.84 9.71
N SER A 270 -9.58 2.98 9.41
CA SER A 270 -10.11 4.33 9.61
C SER A 270 -10.34 4.99 8.25
N PHE A 271 -11.51 5.58 8.07
CA PHE A 271 -11.88 6.32 6.86
C PHE A 271 -12.73 7.54 7.21
N ASN A 272 -12.90 8.43 6.25
CA ASN A 272 -13.76 9.61 6.37
C ASN A 272 -14.49 9.88 5.05
N GLY A 273 -15.66 10.53 5.12
CA GLY A 273 -16.35 11.02 3.94
C GLY A 273 -16.79 9.94 2.94
N ILE A 274 -17.00 8.69 3.38
CA ILE A 274 -17.42 7.62 2.46
C ILE A 274 -18.87 7.79 2.01
N GLY A 275 -19.71 8.46 2.81
CA GLY A 275 -21.08 8.82 2.45
C GLY A 275 -21.16 9.60 1.14
N ASP A 276 -20.29 10.60 0.96
CA ASP A 276 -20.25 11.42 -0.24
C ASP A 276 -19.80 10.61 -1.47
N ARG A 277 -18.89 9.65 -1.27
CA ARG A 277 -18.47 8.72 -2.32
C ARG A 277 -19.59 7.77 -2.75
N LEU A 278 -20.35 7.24 -1.78
CA LEU A 278 -21.51 6.39 -2.07
C LEU A 278 -22.59 7.17 -2.82
N ASN A 279 -22.83 8.43 -2.45
CA ASN A 279 -23.74 9.33 -3.17
C ASN A 279 -23.30 9.52 -4.63
N LYS A 280 -22.03 9.90 -4.86
CA LYS A 280 -21.48 10.05 -6.22
C LYS A 280 -21.62 8.76 -7.05
N LEU A 281 -21.35 7.61 -6.44
CA LEU A 281 -21.47 6.31 -7.11
C LEU A 281 -22.92 6.02 -7.53
N VAL A 282 -23.88 6.23 -6.63
CA VAL A 282 -25.31 6.05 -6.88
C VAL A 282 -25.79 6.99 -7.98
N ASP A 283 -25.35 8.24 -7.99
CA ASP A 283 -25.69 9.22 -9.04
C ASP A 283 -25.10 8.83 -10.40
N ALA A 284 -23.85 8.35 -10.43
CA ALA A 284 -23.20 7.87 -11.66
C ALA A 284 -23.92 6.65 -12.26
N PHE A 285 -24.32 5.68 -11.42
CA PHE A 285 -25.15 4.56 -11.87
C PHE A 285 -26.53 5.02 -12.36
N GLY A 286 -27.11 6.03 -11.69
CA GLY A 286 -28.40 6.59 -12.07
C GLY A 286 -28.43 7.20 -13.47
N GLY A 287 -27.36 7.91 -13.85
CA GLY A 287 -27.22 8.44 -15.21
C GLY A 287 -27.16 7.38 -16.31
N SER A 288 -26.87 6.12 -15.96
CA SER A 288 -26.66 5.02 -16.91
C SER A 288 -27.84 4.04 -17.03
N SER A 289 -28.84 4.11 -16.14
CA SER A 289 -29.94 3.13 -16.08
C SER A 289 -31.31 3.77 -16.31
N PRO A 290 -32.07 3.31 -17.33
CA PRO A 290 -33.48 3.70 -17.49
C PRO A 290 -34.29 3.37 -16.23
N ASN A 291 -35.15 4.28 -15.80
CA ASN A 291 -36.02 4.15 -14.61
C ASN A 291 -35.32 4.16 -13.24
N PHE A 292 -34.00 4.42 -13.16
CA PHE A 292 -33.30 4.45 -11.88
C PHE A 292 -33.91 5.44 -10.88
N ASP A 293 -34.24 6.65 -11.33
CA ASP A 293 -34.84 7.67 -10.46
C ASP A 293 -36.18 7.20 -9.88
N GLN A 294 -36.98 6.48 -10.66
CA GLN A 294 -38.24 5.93 -10.20
C GLN A 294 -38.02 4.80 -9.17
N GLN A 295 -37.04 3.93 -9.39
CA GLN A 295 -36.69 2.86 -8.44
C GLN A 295 -36.12 3.44 -7.14
N ARG A 296 -35.23 4.43 -7.23
CA ARG A 296 -34.71 5.18 -6.09
C ARG A 296 -35.85 5.81 -5.30
N ALA A 297 -36.77 6.52 -5.95
CA ALA A 297 -37.91 7.14 -5.27
C ALA A 297 -38.81 6.12 -4.55
N GLN A 298 -39.01 4.93 -5.12
CA GLN A 298 -39.77 3.85 -4.45
C GLN A 298 -39.05 3.34 -3.20
N ILE A 299 -37.73 3.16 -3.28
CA ILE A 299 -36.90 2.76 -2.13
C ILE A 299 -36.95 3.85 -1.05
N GLU A 300 -36.76 5.12 -1.42
CA GLU A 300 -36.80 6.26 -0.50
C GLU A 300 -38.17 6.43 0.16
N LEU A 301 -39.26 6.16 -0.57
CA LEU A 301 -40.62 6.18 -0.01
C LEU A 301 -40.81 5.09 1.05
N VAL A 302 -40.34 3.86 0.78
CA VAL A 302 -40.40 2.75 1.75
C VAL A 302 -39.48 3.01 2.94
N LEU A 303 -38.31 3.63 2.70
CA LEU A 303 -37.36 3.98 3.73
C LEU A 303 -37.80 5.19 4.57
N GLY A 304 -38.64 6.06 4.02
CA GLY A 304 -39.04 7.33 4.66
C GLY A 304 -37.89 8.34 4.79
N TYR A 305 -36.76 8.09 4.14
CA TYR A 305 -35.59 8.95 4.07
C TYR A 305 -35.02 8.92 2.65
N PRO A 306 -34.48 10.04 2.15
CA PRO A 306 -33.73 10.00 0.92
C PRO A 306 -32.43 9.21 1.13
N LEU A 307 -31.95 8.48 0.12
CA LEU A 307 -30.75 7.64 0.25
C LEU A 307 -29.52 8.47 0.64
N LYS A 308 -29.46 9.73 0.18
CA LYS A 308 -28.41 10.67 0.56
C LYS A 308 -28.33 10.93 2.07
N ASP A 309 -29.45 10.87 2.78
CA ASP A 309 -29.49 11.04 4.23
C ASP A 309 -28.98 9.80 4.95
N VAL A 310 -29.21 8.62 4.38
CA VAL A 310 -28.71 7.35 4.91
C VAL A 310 -27.21 7.22 4.68
N PHE A 311 -26.73 7.50 3.47
CA PHE A 311 -25.30 7.57 3.19
C PHE A 311 -24.63 8.72 3.94
N GLY A 312 -25.34 9.81 4.20
CA GLY A 312 -24.88 10.94 5.00
C GLY A 312 -24.52 10.58 6.44
N LEU A 313 -25.03 9.47 6.98
CA LEU A 313 -24.56 8.93 8.27
C LEU A 313 -23.09 8.48 8.24
N LEU A 314 -22.52 8.33 7.04
CA LEU A 314 -21.13 7.92 6.79
C LEU A 314 -20.29 9.06 6.19
N SER A 315 -20.78 10.30 6.22
CA SER A 315 -20.01 11.46 5.73
C SER A 315 -18.94 11.92 6.73
N GLY A 316 -19.03 11.51 7.99
CA GLY A 316 -17.98 11.75 9.00
C GLY A 316 -16.93 10.63 9.07
N GLU A 317 -16.16 10.63 10.16
CA GLU A 317 -15.21 9.57 10.48
C GLU A 317 -15.94 8.23 10.65
N GLY A 318 -15.40 7.18 10.05
CA GLY A 318 -15.85 5.81 10.28
C GLY A 318 -14.68 4.87 10.50
N ALA A 319 -14.95 3.79 11.23
CA ALA A 319 -13.98 2.77 11.55
C ALA A 319 -14.56 1.37 11.47
N ILE A 320 -13.70 0.42 11.08
CA ILE A 320 -13.94 -1.02 11.22
C ILE A 320 -12.80 -1.59 12.05
N ALA A 321 -13.11 -2.35 13.10
CA ALA A 321 -12.15 -3.02 13.96
C ALA A 321 -12.45 -4.51 14.10
N LEU A 322 -11.39 -5.32 14.15
CA LEU A 322 -11.44 -6.74 14.44
C LEU A 322 -10.73 -7.05 15.75
N TYR A 323 -11.37 -7.78 16.65
CA TYR A 323 -10.80 -8.21 17.94
C TYR A 323 -10.74 -9.74 18.05
N PRO A 324 -9.70 -10.29 18.72
CA PRO A 324 -9.58 -11.72 18.92
C PRO A 324 -10.63 -12.21 19.92
N THR A 325 -11.03 -13.47 19.81
CA THR A 325 -11.86 -14.15 20.80
C THR A 325 -11.34 -15.53 21.15
N ALA A 326 -11.62 -16.02 22.36
CA ALA A 326 -11.26 -17.37 22.75
C ALA A 326 -12.00 -18.47 21.94
N THR A 327 -13.14 -18.13 21.32
CA THR A 327 -13.98 -19.07 20.56
C THR A 327 -13.62 -19.13 19.07
N GLY A 328 -12.62 -18.36 18.62
CA GLY A 328 -12.13 -18.33 17.24
C GLY A 328 -12.97 -17.50 16.26
N THR A 329 -14.19 -17.08 16.61
CA THR A 329 -14.94 -16.12 15.78
C THR A 329 -14.57 -14.69 16.18
N PRO A 330 -13.92 -13.89 15.33
CA PRO A 330 -13.48 -12.55 15.71
C PRO A 330 -14.68 -11.63 15.98
N VAL A 331 -14.50 -10.67 16.88
CA VAL A 331 -15.47 -9.58 17.02
C VAL A 331 -15.24 -8.60 15.89
N LEU A 332 -16.27 -8.37 15.08
CA LEU A 332 -16.32 -7.29 14.11
C LEU A 332 -17.07 -6.12 14.75
N LEU A 333 -16.46 -4.93 14.72
CA LEU A 333 -17.04 -3.69 15.19
C LEU A 333 -16.95 -2.66 14.08
N PHE A 334 -18.08 -2.07 13.73
CA PHE A 334 -18.16 -0.89 12.89
C PHE A 334 -18.64 0.29 13.74
N ALA A 335 -18.02 1.44 13.57
CA ALA A 335 -18.44 2.69 14.18
C ALA A 335 -18.40 3.81 13.14
N ALA A 336 -19.41 4.68 13.14
CA ALA A 336 -19.40 5.91 12.36
C ALA A 336 -19.78 7.08 13.27
N ALA A 337 -19.00 8.15 13.22
CA ALA A 337 -19.33 9.41 13.85
C ALA A 337 -20.58 10.01 13.18
N VAL A 338 -21.57 10.37 13.98
CA VAL A 338 -22.84 10.95 13.52
C VAL A 338 -23.07 12.28 14.23
N GLY A 339 -23.31 13.33 13.45
CA GLY A 339 -23.62 14.66 14.00
C GLY A 339 -25.05 14.78 14.53
N ASP A 340 -25.97 13.94 14.04
CA ASP A 340 -27.37 13.90 14.47
C ASP A 340 -27.76 12.48 14.93
N GLU A 341 -27.65 12.24 16.24
CA GLU A 341 -28.03 10.96 16.82
C GLU A 341 -29.51 10.63 16.66
N ALA A 342 -30.39 11.64 16.70
CA ALA A 342 -31.83 11.40 16.60
C ALA A 342 -32.19 10.90 15.20
N LYS A 343 -31.65 11.55 14.16
CA LYS A 343 -31.77 11.09 12.78
C LYS A 343 -31.17 9.71 12.59
N ALA A 344 -29.97 9.45 13.12
CA ALA A 344 -29.33 8.14 13.03
C ALA A 344 -30.16 7.02 13.70
N ARG A 345 -30.72 7.28 14.89
CA ARG A 345 -31.62 6.34 15.59
C ARG A 345 -32.87 6.06 14.76
N ASN A 346 -33.50 7.10 14.23
CA ASN A 346 -34.73 6.95 13.45
C ASN A 346 -34.47 6.15 12.15
N ILE A 347 -33.35 6.39 11.47
CA ILE A 347 -32.95 5.61 10.29
C ILE A 347 -32.70 4.15 10.68
N LEU A 348 -31.96 3.90 11.78
CA LEU A 348 -31.72 2.55 12.29
C LEU A 348 -33.02 1.81 12.63
N ASP A 349 -33.94 2.48 13.34
CA ASP A 349 -35.25 1.92 13.70
C ASP A 349 -36.08 1.58 12.47
N ARG A 350 -36.03 2.43 11.44
CA ARG A 350 -36.74 2.19 10.18
C ARG A 350 -36.15 1.03 9.40
N LEU A 351 -34.83 0.95 9.30
CA LEU A 351 -34.13 -0.20 8.69
C LEU A 351 -34.44 -1.51 9.43
N ALA A 352 -34.42 -1.47 10.77
CA ALA A 352 -34.78 -2.62 11.60
C ALA A 352 -36.25 -3.05 11.37
N THR A 353 -37.17 -2.11 11.26
CA THR A 353 -38.59 -2.40 10.99
C THR A 353 -38.77 -3.07 9.63
N LEU A 354 -38.12 -2.54 8.58
CA LEU A 354 -38.17 -3.12 7.23
C LEU A 354 -37.53 -4.51 7.18
N ALA A 355 -36.38 -4.69 7.84
CA ALA A 355 -35.70 -5.97 7.91
C ALA A 355 -36.54 -7.02 8.67
N ALA A 356 -37.19 -6.66 9.78
CA ALA A 356 -38.09 -7.55 10.49
C ALA A 356 -39.33 -7.92 9.65
N ALA A 357 -39.87 -6.97 8.88
CA ALA A 357 -41.00 -7.22 7.98
C ALA A 357 -40.68 -8.20 6.84
N SER A 358 -39.40 -8.37 6.47
CA SER A 358 -38.97 -9.37 5.47
C SER A 358 -39.14 -10.82 5.94
N GLY A 359 -39.36 -11.06 7.25
CA GLY A 359 -39.49 -12.39 7.84
C GLY A 359 -38.19 -13.20 7.92
N SER A 360 -37.08 -12.68 7.39
CA SER A 360 -35.82 -13.42 7.26
C SER A 360 -34.88 -13.30 8.47
N ILE A 361 -35.10 -12.31 9.34
CA ILE A 361 -34.23 -11.97 10.46
C ILE A 361 -35.10 -11.54 11.65
N LYS A 362 -34.75 -11.98 12.87
CA LYS A 362 -35.44 -11.55 14.10
C LYS A 362 -34.73 -10.33 14.67
N ILE A 363 -35.48 -9.26 14.94
CA ILE A 363 -34.93 -8.03 15.52
C ILE A 363 -35.72 -7.66 16.78
N GLN A 364 -35.00 -7.40 17.86
CA GLN A 364 -35.59 -6.98 19.14
C GLN A 364 -34.79 -5.85 19.78
N SER A 365 -35.47 -4.98 20.52
CA SER A 365 -34.81 -3.98 21.35
C SER A 365 -34.23 -4.64 22.60
N VAL A 366 -32.97 -4.34 22.91
CA VAL A 366 -32.28 -4.83 24.11
C VAL A 366 -31.60 -3.67 24.83
N GLN A 367 -31.45 -3.77 26.14
CA GLN A 367 -30.64 -2.85 26.92
C GLN A 367 -29.20 -3.37 26.98
N ILE A 368 -28.21 -2.51 26.68
CA ILE A 368 -26.77 -2.82 26.78
C ILE A 368 -26.10 -1.66 27.53
N GLY A 369 -25.79 -1.85 28.80
CA GLY A 369 -25.35 -0.74 29.66
C GLY A 369 -26.42 0.35 29.75
N SER A 370 -26.05 1.60 29.48
CA SER A 370 -27.00 2.74 29.46
C SER A 370 -27.67 2.96 28.10
N VAL A 371 -27.39 2.12 27.09
CA VAL A 371 -27.86 2.33 25.72
C VAL A 371 -28.93 1.31 25.33
N GLN A 372 -30.00 1.79 24.71
CA GLN A 372 -30.98 0.96 24.01
C GLN A 372 -30.41 0.57 22.64
N ALA A 373 -30.22 -0.73 22.42
CA ALA A 373 -29.69 -1.29 21.18
C ALA A 373 -30.73 -2.17 20.48
N LYS A 374 -30.45 -2.55 19.23
CA LYS A 374 -31.16 -3.59 18.48
C LYS A 374 -30.30 -4.84 18.46
N GLU A 375 -30.85 -5.96 18.89
CA GLU A 375 -30.30 -7.29 18.64
C GLU A 375 -30.94 -7.87 17.38
N ILE A 376 -30.10 -8.33 16.47
CA ILE A 376 -30.44 -8.84 15.15
C ILE A 376 -29.97 -10.30 15.11
N THR A 377 -30.89 -11.25 15.32
CA THR A 377 -30.57 -12.68 15.29
C THR A 377 -30.66 -13.20 13.86
N LEU A 378 -29.52 -13.66 13.34
CA LEU A 378 -29.38 -14.28 12.03
C LEU A 378 -29.89 -15.72 12.05
N GLN A 379 -30.12 -16.30 10.87
CA GLN A 379 -30.69 -17.66 10.73
C GLN A 379 -29.80 -18.76 11.32
N ASN A 380 -28.48 -18.54 11.36
CA ASN A 380 -27.51 -19.45 11.97
C ASN A 380 -27.44 -19.33 13.51
N GLY A 381 -28.28 -18.50 14.13
CA GLY A 381 -28.33 -18.28 15.57
C GLY A 381 -27.32 -17.26 16.11
N THR A 382 -26.47 -16.67 15.25
CA THR A 382 -25.57 -15.59 15.66
C THR A 382 -26.34 -14.27 15.80
N SER A 383 -26.01 -13.46 16.80
CA SER A 383 -26.57 -12.13 16.97
C SER A 383 -25.60 -11.04 16.51
N ALA A 384 -26.13 -10.06 15.78
CA ALA A 384 -25.52 -8.75 15.61
C ALA A 384 -26.25 -7.70 16.46
N TYR A 385 -25.57 -6.62 16.78
CA TYR A 385 -26.05 -5.55 17.62
C TYR A 385 -25.85 -4.23 16.89
N ALA A 386 -26.83 -3.34 16.98
CA ALA A 386 -26.74 -1.99 16.44
C ALA A 386 -27.25 -0.99 17.47
N ALA A 387 -26.53 0.12 17.66
CA ALA A 387 -26.88 1.15 18.62
C ALA A 387 -26.39 2.52 18.15
N VAL A 388 -27.04 3.57 18.64
CA VAL A 388 -26.56 4.95 18.48
C VAL A 388 -26.33 5.52 19.87
N PHE A 389 -25.15 6.07 20.12
CA PHE A 389 -24.78 6.69 21.39
C PHE A 389 -23.43 7.43 21.29
N GLY A 390 -23.26 8.49 22.09
CA GLY A 390 -22.00 9.21 22.21
C GLY A 390 -21.48 9.77 20.88
N GLY A 391 -22.38 10.29 20.05
CA GLY A 391 -22.10 10.80 18.71
C GLY A 391 -21.74 9.71 17.70
N LYS A 392 -22.10 8.45 17.94
CA LYS A 392 -21.73 7.32 17.07
C LYS A 392 -22.91 6.43 16.72
N LEU A 393 -22.96 5.96 15.47
CA LEU A 393 -23.66 4.75 15.07
C LEU A 393 -22.68 3.57 15.18
N VAL A 394 -23.03 2.53 15.93
CA VAL A 394 -22.18 1.36 16.19
C VAL A 394 -22.92 0.10 15.76
N THR A 395 -22.24 -0.79 15.03
CA THR A 395 -22.71 -2.15 14.80
C THR A 395 -21.64 -3.17 15.12
N THR A 396 -22.01 -4.33 15.66
CA THR A 396 -21.06 -5.37 16.05
C THR A 396 -21.71 -6.73 16.19
N ASN A 397 -20.95 -7.82 16.04
CA ASN A 397 -21.43 -9.18 16.38
C ASN A 397 -21.25 -9.52 17.88
N ASN A 398 -20.87 -8.57 18.73
CA ASN A 398 -20.59 -8.84 20.15
C ASN A 398 -21.20 -7.78 21.08
N ARG A 399 -22.08 -8.22 21.99
CA ARG A 399 -22.74 -7.35 22.99
C ARG A 399 -21.75 -6.58 23.85
N SER A 400 -20.71 -7.27 24.36
CA SER A 400 -19.74 -6.68 25.27
C SER A 400 -18.88 -5.60 24.61
N ALA A 401 -18.75 -5.60 23.28
CA ALA A 401 -18.05 -4.52 22.59
C ALA A 401 -18.76 -3.16 22.76
N ILE A 402 -20.11 -3.14 22.70
CA ILE A 402 -20.90 -1.93 22.99
C ILE A 402 -20.79 -1.52 24.47
N GLU A 403 -20.71 -2.48 25.39
CA GLU A 403 -20.52 -2.20 26.83
C GLU A 403 -19.13 -1.58 27.09
N GLN A 404 -18.08 -2.13 26.49
CA GLN A 404 -16.70 -1.65 26.63
C GLN A 404 -16.51 -0.25 26.03
N MET A 405 -17.21 0.08 24.95
CA MET A 405 -17.21 1.43 24.39
C MET A 405 -17.78 2.48 25.36
N GLN A 406 -18.75 2.10 26.20
CA GLN A 406 -19.35 3.00 27.21
C GLN A 406 -18.48 3.16 28.47
N GLY A 407 -17.62 2.17 28.77
CA GLY A 407 -16.79 2.16 29.97
C GLY A 407 -15.50 3.00 29.86
N VAL A 408 -14.87 3.24 31.02
CA VAL A 408 -13.54 3.90 31.17
C VAL A 408 -12.36 2.93 30.97
N GLY A 409 -12.62 1.72 30.47
CA GLY A 409 -11.59 0.72 30.23
C GLY A 409 -10.58 1.16 29.15
N PRO A 410 -9.48 0.40 28.97
CA PRO A 410 -8.46 0.68 27.98
C PRO A 410 -9.05 0.90 26.58
N LYS A 411 -8.56 1.93 25.90
CA LYS A 411 -8.99 2.33 24.55
C LYS A 411 -7.87 2.09 23.55
N LEU A 412 -8.22 1.93 22.28
CA LEU A 412 -7.24 1.70 21.20
C LEU A 412 -6.18 2.81 21.15
N SER A 413 -6.55 4.08 21.36
CA SER A 413 -5.59 5.19 21.38
C SER A 413 -4.54 5.11 22.50
N GLY A 414 -4.78 4.32 23.54
CA GLY A 414 -3.82 4.04 24.62
C GLY A 414 -3.20 2.64 24.55
N ASP A 415 -3.50 1.85 23.52
CA ASP A 415 -2.94 0.51 23.33
C ASP A 415 -1.47 0.63 22.91
N SER A 416 -0.56 0.01 23.66
CA SER A 416 0.88 0.12 23.42
C SER A 416 1.30 -0.34 22.03
N SER A 417 0.66 -1.38 21.49
CA SER A 417 0.99 -1.90 20.15
C SER A 417 0.55 -0.92 19.06
N TYR A 418 -0.61 -0.28 19.27
CA TYR A 418 -1.13 0.75 18.38
C TYR A 418 -0.24 2.01 18.42
N VAL A 419 0.06 2.53 19.61
CA VAL A 419 0.91 3.71 19.79
C VAL A 419 2.29 3.50 19.18
N GLN A 420 2.93 2.34 19.42
CA GLN A 420 4.23 2.03 18.81
C GLN A 420 4.19 1.99 17.27
N ALA A 421 3.09 1.51 16.68
CA ALA A 421 2.92 1.50 15.23
C ALA A 421 2.72 2.92 14.67
N LEU A 422 1.99 3.79 15.37
CA LEU A 422 1.86 5.19 14.99
C LEU A 422 3.23 5.90 15.07
N ASP A 423 3.92 5.79 16.20
CA ASP A 423 5.22 6.43 16.43
C ASP A 423 6.27 5.98 15.41
N GLY A 424 6.34 4.68 15.10
CA GLY A 424 7.29 4.13 14.13
C GLY A 424 6.99 4.54 12.69
N SER A 425 5.73 4.78 12.35
CA SER A 425 5.31 5.09 10.98
C SER A 425 5.59 6.54 10.59
N GLY A 426 5.48 7.48 11.53
CA GLY A 426 5.50 8.91 11.25
C GLY A 426 4.18 9.43 10.66
N VAL A 427 3.05 8.81 11.04
CA VAL A 427 1.72 9.25 10.60
C VAL A 427 1.52 10.74 10.93
N PRO A 428 1.03 11.56 9.98
CA PRO A 428 0.68 12.94 10.25
C PRO A 428 -0.57 13.05 11.13
N THR A 429 -0.83 14.26 11.65
CA THR A 429 -2.03 14.54 12.47
C THR A 429 -3.33 14.37 11.71
N GLU A 430 -3.30 14.60 10.39
CA GLU A 430 -4.43 14.42 9.48
C GLU A 430 -4.07 13.41 8.38
N THR A 431 -4.97 12.48 8.12
CA THR A 431 -4.82 11.48 7.04
C THR A 431 -6.06 11.47 6.16
N SER A 432 -5.97 10.96 4.94
CA SER A 432 -7.13 10.64 4.09
C SER A 432 -7.79 9.30 4.48
N GLY A 433 -7.21 8.59 5.45
CA GLY A 433 -7.58 7.26 5.91
C GLY A 433 -6.33 6.46 6.30
N PHE A 434 -6.50 5.47 7.19
CA PHE A 434 -5.41 4.56 7.53
C PHE A 434 -5.89 3.19 7.98
N LEU A 435 -5.02 2.20 7.85
CA LEU A 435 -5.16 0.84 8.33
C LEU A 435 -4.05 0.56 9.34
N TYR A 436 -4.40 0.01 10.47
CA TYR A 436 -3.51 -0.58 11.46
C TYR A 436 -3.78 -2.08 11.56
N ALA A 437 -2.74 -2.88 11.60
CA ALA A 437 -2.82 -4.29 11.96
C ALA A 437 -1.78 -4.63 13.03
N ASN A 438 -2.22 -5.25 14.12
CA ASN A 438 -1.34 -5.87 15.11
C ASN A 438 -0.91 -7.24 14.56
N LEU A 439 0.25 -7.29 13.92
CA LEU A 439 0.74 -8.51 13.29
C LEU A 439 1.23 -9.53 14.32
N SER A 440 1.68 -9.10 15.50
CA SER A 440 2.08 -10.00 16.57
C SER A 440 0.90 -10.87 17.01
N ASP A 441 -0.18 -10.23 17.46
CA ASP A 441 -1.33 -10.96 18.01
C ASP A 441 -2.27 -11.46 16.90
N GLY A 442 -2.41 -10.69 15.81
CA GLY A 442 -3.30 -11.02 14.71
C GLY A 442 -2.85 -12.23 13.90
N LEU A 443 -1.54 -12.40 13.65
CA LEU A 443 -1.05 -13.60 12.97
C LEU A 443 -1.13 -14.83 13.86
N GLN A 444 -0.82 -14.69 15.16
CA GLN A 444 -1.00 -15.78 16.10
C GLN A 444 -2.47 -16.24 16.13
N TYR A 445 -3.40 -15.30 16.24
CA TYR A 445 -4.83 -15.60 16.18
C TYR A 445 -5.22 -16.29 14.87
N ALA A 446 -4.72 -15.80 13.72
CA ALA A 446 -5.00 -16.41 12.42
C ALA A 446 -4.45 -17.83 12.31
N PHE A 447 -3.27 -18.11 12.87
CA PHE A 447 -2.68 -19.45 12.90
C PHE A 447 -3.50 -20.38 13.80
N ASP A 448 -3.83 -19.95 15.01
CA ASP A 448 -4.64 -20.75 15.95
C ASP A 448 -6.03 -21.04 15.35
N TYR A 449 -6.63 -20.05 14.70
CA TYR A 449 -7.88 -20.23 13.96
C TYR A 449 -7.73 -21.27 12.84
N ALA A 450 -6.71 -21.15 11.98
CA ALA A 450 -6.49 -22.10 10.88
C ALA A 450 -6.24 -23.53 11.39
N GLU A 451 -5.45 -23.68 12.46
CA GLU A 451 -5.13 -24.98 13.07
C GLU A 451 -6.34 -25.63 13.74
N SER A 452 -7.19 -24.84 14.39
CA SER A 452 -8.47 -25.34 14.92
C SER A 452 -9.44 -25.82 13.82
N HIS A 453 -9.24 -25.38 12.57
CA HIS A 453 -10.01 -25.80 11.39
C HIS A 453 -9.26 -26.80 10.50
N GLY A 454 -8.24 -27.48 11.04
CA GLY A 454 -7.56 -28.60 10.38
C GLY A 454 -6.45 -28.22 9.41
N SER A 455 -6.06 -26.94 9.34
CA SER A 455 -4.88 -26.53 8.57
C SER A 455 -3.61 -26.81 9.37
N SER A 456 -2.52 -27.18 8.72
CA SER A 456 -1.20 -27.24 9.36
C SER A 456 -0.37 -26.03 8.94
N ILE A 457 -0.01 -25.15 9.88
CA ILE A 457 0.86 -24.01 9.59
C ILE A 457 2.32 -24.45 9.77
N PRO A 458 3.16 -24.44 8.71
CA PRO A 458 4.55 -24.85 8.83
C PRO A 458 5.29 -24.01 9.86
N LYS A 459 6.11 -24.64 10.71
CA LYS A 459 6.91 -23.93 11.74
C LYS A 459 7.73 -22.78 11.13
N VAL A 460 8.28 -22.98 9.93
CA VAL A 460 9.05 -21.96 9.20
C VAL A 460 8.23 -20.70 8.92
N VAL A 461 6.90 -20.80 8.73
CA VAL A 461 6.03 -19.64 8.56
C VAL A 461 5.90 -18.91 9.89
N LYS A 462 5.53 -19.62 10.97
CA LYS A 462 5.39 -19.03 12.32
C LYS A 462 6.69 -18.33 12.77
N ASP A 463 7.82 -18.99 12.59
CA ASP A 463 9.15 -18.47 12.96
C ASP A 463 9.52 -17.22 12.16
N ASN A 464 9.19 -17.16 10.86
CA ASN A 464 9.53 -16.01 10.02
C ASN A 464 8.54 -14.85 10.15
N THR A 465 7.34 -15.07 10.69
CA THR A 465 6.41 -13.98 11.00
C THR A 465 6.52 -13.49 12.44
N ALA A 466 7.14 -14.27 13.34
CA ALA A 466 7.32 -13.90 14.74
C ALA A 466 8.03 -12.54 14.98
N PRO A 467 8.95 -12.06 14.13
CA PRO A 467 9.54 -10.72 14.29
C PRO A 467 8.59 -9.57 13.92
N LEU A 468 7.49 -9.83 13.24
CA LEU A 468 6.55 -8.78 12.82
C LEU A 468 5.77 -8.26 14.03
N ARG A 469 5.56 -6.94 14.10
CA ARG A 469 4.88 -6.28 15.21
C ARG A 469 3.58 -5.63 14.78
N GLY A 470 3.67 -4.71 13.83
CA GLY A 470 2.50 -4.01 13.32
C GLY A 470 2.68 -3.59 11.87
N LEU A 471 1.56 -3.44 11.16
CA LEU A 471 1.50 -2.80 9.86
C LEU A 471 0.63 -1.55 10.00
N LEU A 472 1.16 -0.41 9.56
CA LEU A 472 0.37 0.80 9.38
C LEU A 472 0.39 1.20 7.90
N LEU A 473 -0.76 1.47 7.30
CA LEU A 473 -0.87 2.05 5.97
C LEU A 473 -1.71 3.32 6.08
N TYR A 474 -1.29 4.45 5.52
CA TYR A 474 -2.07 5.69 5.54
C TYR A 474 -1.94 6.47 4.24
N GLY A 475 -3.00 7.19 3.90
CA GLY A 475 -3.01 8.16 2.81
C GLY A 475 -2.89 9.59 3.33
N SER A 476 -2.23 10.46 2.58
CA SER A 476 -2.22 11.91 2.81
C SER A 476 -2.34 12.65 1.48
N ASN A 477 -2.98 13.82 1.51
CA ASN A 477 -3.12 14.71 0.36
C ASN A 477 -2.62 16.10 0.76
N ASP A 478 -1.69 16.66 0.00
CA ASP A 478 -1.04 17.95 0.25
C ASP A 478 -1.42 19.02 -0.81
N GLY A 479 -2.44 18.76 -1.63
CA GLY A 479 -2.91 19.67 -2.68
C GLY A 479 -2.09 19.60 -3.97
N GLY A 480 -0.91 18.97 -3.97
CA GLY A 480 -0.09 18.70 -5.16
C GLY A 480 -0.06 17.23 -5.58
N GLY A 481 -0.69 16.34 -4.81
CA GLY A 481 -0.83 14.93 -5.12
C GLY A 481 -1.32 14.10 -3.93
N PHE A 482 -1.29 12.78 -4.09
CA PHE A 482 -1.65 11.83 -3.06
C PHE A 482 -0.46 10.95 -2.70
N THR A 483 -0.19 10.79 -1.41
CA THR A 483 0.87 9.91 -0.93
C THR A 483 0.27 8.78 -0.11
N LEU A 484 0.60 7.54 -0.48
CA LEU A 484 0.34 6.35 0.32
C LEU A 484 1.63 5.96 1.04
N THR A 485 1.59 5.90 2.37
CA THR A 485 2.72 5.45 3.17
C THR A 485 2.38 4.17 3.93
N GLY A 486 3.28 3.20 3.91
CA GLY A 486 3.23 2.00 4.70
C GLY A 486 4.41 1.90 5.66
N PHE A 487 4.18 1.37 6.85
CA PHE A 487 5.21 1.03 7.83
C PHE A 487 5.00 -0.39 8.34
N LEU A 488 6.01 -1.24 8.15
CA LEU A 488 6.06 -2.58 8.72
C LEU A 488 7.00 -2.58 9.93
N GLY A 489 6.44 -2.63 11.13
CA GLY A 489 7.18 -2.78 12.37
C GLY A 489 7.74 -4.18 12.52
N ILE A 490 9.03 -4.26 12.86
CA ILE A 490 9.79 -5.50 13.04
C ILE A 490 10.54 -5.34 14.36
N HIS A 491 10.62 -6.38 15.20
CA HIS A 491 11.38 -6.35 16.46
C HIS A 491 11.92 -7.71 16.86
#